data_AF-A0A026WQ67-F1
#
_entry.id   AF-A0A026WQ67-F1
#
_cell.length_a   1.000
_cell.length_b   1.000
_cell.length_c   1.000
_cell.angle_alpha   90.00
_cell.angle_beta   90.00
_cell.angle_gamma   90.00
#
_symmetry.space_group_name_H-M   'P 1'
#
loop_
_entity.id
_entity.type
_entity.pdbx_description
1 polymer ?
#
loop_
_entity_poly.entity_id
_entity_poly.type
_entity_poly.pdbx_seq_one_letter_code
_entity_poly.pdbx_strand_id
1 'polypeptide(L)'
;MGFIDDELREVSQLCHNVVAGSRLVSCVRSMVRVEITKTPFKQLIVCIQFRQDYPASPLFVELKSKTLSTKLLDGLTNVCEKECRALLNKAQVLPILKFIRNFIEENPLICCYDEISTLKKLLNDKDELKLKQKNSSINLTVHQGLYYFKTKLEVPDDYPATCVTLSDVDTNFPPLFNRYLIGQGKEFARQCVEPPLKKQAQTVPFAPLPSLNTVASFLIKTIKALPQEFCQHCKVLCLPTNPEQVIIDENADSHAERLYCGHLFHLKCLVTYMKTPPFHGGKKCPSCGQRVYHDKWGLTDKLAEARWAHQQARARELAEVADFFN
;
A
#
# COMPACT_ATOMS: atom_id res chain seq x y z
N MET A 1 -56.26 -4.01 -1.89
CA MET A 1 -54.86 -3.75 -1.49
C MET A 1 -54.01 -4.25 -2.65
N GLY A 2 -53.19 -3.39 -3.25
CA GLY A 2 -52.39 -3.80 -4.41
C GLY A 2 -51.16 -4.60 -3.98
N PHE A 3 -50.62 -5.42 -4.88
CA PHE A 3 -49.40 -6.20 -4.64
C PHE A 3 -48.25 -5.37 -4.01
N ILE A 4 -48.08 -4.13 -4.49
CA ILE A 4 -47.08 -3.18 -3.98
C ILE A 4 -47.36 -2.80 -2.52
N ASP A 5 -48.61 -2.63 -2.09
CA ASP A 5 -48.94 -2.24 -0.70
C ASP A 5 -48.68 -3.38 0.29
N ASP A 6 -48.81 -4.63 -0.17
CA ASP A 6 -48.52 -5.82 0.61
C ASP A 6 -47.00 -5.98 0.78
N GLU A 7 -46.24 -5.83 -0.30
CA GLU A 7 -44.77 -5.85 -0.25
C GLU A 7 -44.20 -4.68 0.57
N LEU A 8 -44.75 -3.47 0.46
CA LEU A 8 -44.31 -2.33 1.28
C LEU A 8 -44.57 -2.56 2.77
N ARG A 9 -45.71 -3.17 3.12
CA ARG A 9 -46.00 -3.57 4.51
C ARG A 9 -45.00 -4.61 5.00
N GLU A 10 -44.74 -5.63 4.19
CA GLU A 10 -43.74 -6.66 4.49
C GLU A 10 -42.35 -6.05 4.71
N VAL A 11 -41.89 -5.17 3.82
CA VAL A 11 -40.62 -4.45 3.94
C VAL A 11 -40.59 -3.62 5.23
N SER A 12 -41.66 -2.88 5.55
CA SER A 12 -41.70 -2.04 6.75
C SER A 12 -41.56 -2.85 8.04
N GLN A 13 -42.11 -4.07 8.08
CA GLN A 13 -42.11 -4.94 9.25
C GLN A 13 -40.84 -5.78 9.36
N LEU A 14 -40.32 -6.26 8.22
CA LEU A 14 -39.25 -7.27 8.19
C LEU A 14 -37.87 -6.71 7.85
N CYS A 15 -37.74 -5.50 7.30
CA CYS A 15 -36.46 -4.99 6.81
C CYS A 15 -35.35 -5.03 7.87
N HIS A 16 -35.61 -4.54 9.08
CA HIS A 16 -34.63 -4.54 10.18
C HIS A 16 -34.26 -5.96 10.64
N ASN A 17 -35.19 -6.91 10.55
CA ASN A 17 -34.99 -8.30 11.00
C ASN A 17 -34.26 -9.15 9.94
N VAL A 18 -34.59 -8.95 8.66
CA VAL A 18 -34.07 -9.73 7.55
C VAL A 18 -32.72 -9.19 7.06
N VAL A 19 -32.49 -7.88 7.19
CA VAL A 19 -31.30 -7.20 6.70
C VAL A 19 -30.60 -6.53 7.88
N ALA A 20 -29.60 -7.21 8.44
CA ALA A 20 -28.85 -6.73 9.59
C ALA A 20 -28.13 -5.40 9.28
N GLY A 21 -28.24 -4.44 10.20
CA GLY A 21 -27.65 -3.09 10.05
C GLY A 21 -28.35 -2.24 8.99
N SER A 22 -29.60 -2.57 8.64
CA SER A 22 -30.43 -1.73 7.77
C SER A 22 -31.22 -0.70 8.58
N ARG A 23 -31.45 0.45 7.96
CA ARG A 23 -32.32 1.52 8.44
C ARG A 23 -33.24 1.96 7.31
N LEU A 24 -34.54 1.76 7.49
CA LEU A 24 -35.55 2.18 6.52
C LEU A 24 -35.74 3.71 6.62
N VAL A 25 -35.39 4.44 5.55
CA VAL A 25 -35.48 5.90 5.48
C VAL A 25 -36.82 6.34 4.88
N SER A 26 -37.27 5.65 3.83
CA SER A 26 -38.55 5.89 3.18
C SER A 26 -39.12 4.58 2.67
N CYS A 27 -40.43 4.39 2.82
CA CYS A 27 -41.14 3.21 2.36
C CYS A 27 -42.51 3.67 1.82
N VAL A 28 -42.50 4.19 0.59
CA VAL A 28 -43.70 4.69 -0.08
C VAL A 28 -43.81 4.10 -1.48
N ARG A 29 -44.99 4.14 -2.10
CA ARG A 29 -45.21 3.61 -3.45
C ARG A 29 -44.29 4.19 -4.52
N SER A 30 -43.84 5.43 -4.36
CA SER A 30 -42.93 6.05 -5.34
C SER A 30 -41.49 5.58 -5.17
N MET A 31 -41.05 5.28 -3.94
CA MET A 31 -39.69 4.86 -3.66
C MET A 31 -39.56 4.15 -2.31
N VAL A 32 -38.67 3.16 -2.28
CA VAL A 32 -38.14 2.57 -1.05
C VAL A 32 -36.68 2.98 -0.91
N ARG A 33 -36.33 3.57 0.23
CA ARG A 33 -34.95 3.99 0.53
C ARG A 33 -34.48 3.33 1.81
N VAL A 34 -33.42 2.54 1.70
CA VAL A 34 -32.83 1.79 2.81
C VAL A 34 -31.36 2.14 2.91
N GLU A 35 -30.91 2.50 4.10
CA GLU A 35 -29.49 2.62 4.42
C GLU A 35 -29.00 1.30 4.99
N ILE A 36 -27.90 0.77 4.47
CA ILE A 36 -27.26 -0.46 4.96
C ILE A 36 -25.87 -0.11 5.45
N THR A 37 -25.61 -0.37 6.74
CA THR A 37 -24.33 -0.09 7.39
C THR A 37 -23.74 -1.39 7.95
N LYS A 38 -22.52 -1.75 7.52
CA LYS A 38 -21.71 -2.80 8.16
C LYS A 38 -20.66 -2.16 9.07
N THR A 39 -19.95 -1.17 8.55
CA THR A 39 -18.95 -0.37 9.28
C THR A 39 -19.11 1.10 8.87
N PRO A 40 -18.48 2.06 9.57
CA PRO A 40 -18.53 3.48 9.19
C PRO A 40 -18.06 3.73 7.74
N PHE A 41 -17.16 2.89 7.22
CA PHE A 41 -16.71 2.97 5.83
C PHE A 41 -17.54 2.12 4.88
N LYS A 42 -18.06 0.96 5.30
CA LYS A 42 -18.95 0.09 4.50
C LYS A 42 -20.41 0.47 4.74
N GLN A 43 -20.79 1.64 4.24
CA GLN A 43 -22.16 2.14 4.28
C GLN A 43 -22.67 2.47 2.87
N LEU A 44 -23.92 2.15 2.59
CA LEU A 44 -24.57 2.48 1.33
C LEU A 44 -26.05 2.78 1.50
N ILE A 45 -26.60 3.51 0.54
CA ILE A 45 -27.99 3.88 0.44
C ILE A 45 -28.53 3.20 -0.82
N VAL A 46 -29.51 2.33 -0.62
CA VAL A 46 -30.27 1.68 -1.69
C VAL A 46 -31.53 2.50 -1.94
N CYS A 47 -31.68 3.00 -3.16
CA CYS A 47 -32.90 3.62 -3.65
C CYS A 47 -33.56 2.67 -4.64
N ILE A 48 -34.80 2.30 -4.37
CA ILE A 48 -35.58 1.37 -5.18
C ILE A 48 -36.83 2.09 -5.66
N GLN A 49 -37.12 1.99 -6.95
CA GLN A 49 -38.33 2.53 -7.57
C GLN A 49 -39.08 1.42 -8.31
N PHE A 50 -40.40 1.42 -8.15
CA PHE A 50 -41.29 0.50 -8.85
C PHE A 50 -41.55 1.01 -10.26
N ARG A 51 -41.50 0.11 -11.25
CA ARG A 51 -41.94 0.40 -12.62
C ARG A 51 -43.45 0.24 -12.73
N GLN A 52 -44.05 0.83 -13.77
CA GLN A 52 -45.51 0.79 -13.98
C GLN A 52 -46.06 -0.65 -14.07
N ASP A 53 -45.30 -1.56 -14.68
CA ASP A 53 -45.70 -2.96 -14.89
C ASP A 53 -45.19 -3.90 -13.77
N TYR A 54 -44.83 -3.39 -12.60
CA TYR A 54 -44.37 -4.22 -11.49
C TYR A 54 -45.54 -5.07 -10.93
N PRO A 55 -45.39 -6.38 -10.64
CA PRO A 55 -44.15 -7.16 -10.53
C PRO A 55 -43.68 -7.90 -11.81
N ALA A 56 -44.34 -7.69 -12.96
CA ALA A 56 -43.95 -8.31 -14.24
C ALA A 56 -42.68 -7.67 -14.85
N SER A 57 -42.29 -6.50 -14.35
CA SER A 57 -41.04 -5.80 -14.67
C SER A 57 -40.08 -5.77 -13.48
N PRO A 58 -38.76 -5.68 -13.71
CA PRO A 58 -37.78 -5.60 -12.63
C PRO A 58 -37.80 -4.24 -11.94
N LEU A 59 -37.45 -4.22 -10.65
CA LEU A 59 -37.22 -2.97 -9.91
C LEU A 59 -36.11 -2.13 -10.55
N PHE A 60 -36.25 -0.81 -10.47
CA PHE A 60 -35.13 0.11 -10.71
C PHE A 60 -34.35 0.31 -9.42
N VAL A 61 -33.07 -0.05 -9.41
CA VAL A 61 -32.19 0.01 -8.24
C VAL A 61 -31.10 1.05 -8.50
N GLU A 62 -30.90 1.96 -7.55
CA GLU A 62 -29.81 2.92 -7.57
C GLU A 62 -29.06 2.84 -6.23
N LEU A 63 -27.73 2.68 -6.30
CA LEU A 63 -26.87 2.55 -5.14
C LEU A 63 -26.02 3.80 -4.97
N LYS A 64 -26.02 4.38 -3.76
CA LYS A 64 -25.21 5.55 -3.41
C LYS A 64 -24.38 5.28 -2.17
N SER A 65 -23.13 5.71 -2.16
CA SER A 65 -22.28 5.70 -0.97
C SER A 65 -21.42 6.95 -0.94
N LYS A 66 -21.05 7.38 0.27
CA LYS A 66 -20.07 8.47 0.47
C LYS A 66 -18.62 7.97 0.47
N THR A 67 -18.42 6.66 0.65
CA THR A 67 -17.12 6.05 0.95
C THR A 67 -16.72 4.98 -0.05
N LEU A 68 -17.68 4.28 -0.65
CA LEU A 68 -17.40 3.25 -1.67
C LEU A 68 -17.26 3.84 -3.07
N SER A 69 -16.44 3.19 -3.90
CA SER A 69 -16.19 3.57 -5.30
C SER A 69 -17.46 3.58 -6.14
N THR A 70 -17.65 4.62 -6.96
CA THR A 70 -18.77 4.72 -7.91
C THR A 70 -18.76 3.56 -8.91
N LYS A 71 -17.58 3.17 -9.41
CA LYS A 71 -17.45 2.05 -10.35
C LYS A 71 -17.89 0.72 -9.76
N LEU A 72 -17.64 0.52 -8.46
CA LEU A 72 -18.13 -0.66 -7.74
C LEU A 72 -19.65 -0.62 -7.61
N LEU A 73 -20.22 0.54 -7.27
CA LEU A 73 -21.66 0.71 -7.12
C LEU A 73 -22.39 0.50 -8.46
N ASP A 74 -21.86 1.02 -9.56
CA ASP A 74 -22.40 0.80 -10.91
C ASP A 74 -22.36 -0.69 -11.27
N GLY A 75 -21.23 -1.35 -10.99
CA GLY A 75 -21.08 -2.80 -11.18
C GLY A 75 -22.10 -3.60 -10.36
N LEU A 76 -22.27 -3.26 -9.08
CA LEU A 76 -23.22 -3.93 -8.18
C LEU A 76 -24.67 -3.65 -8.59
N THR A 77 -24.98 -2.44 -9.06
CA THR A 77 -26.30 -2.08 -9.59
C THR A 77 -26.66 -2.96 -10.79
N ASN A 78 -25.73 -3.12 -11.74
CA ASN A 78 -25.92 -4.03 -12.89
C ASN A 78 -26.16 -5.49 -12.48
N VAL A 79 -25.54 -5.95 -11.40
CA VAL A 79 -25.78 -7.29 -10.85
C VAL A 79 -27.15 -7.37 -10.19
N CYS A 80 -27.56 -6.35 -9.43
CA CYS A 80 -28.88 -6.30 -8.81
C CYS A 80 -30.00 -6.30 -9.86
N GLU A 81 -29.84 -5.57 -10.96
CA GLU A 81 -30.81 -5.58 -12.06
C GLU A 81 -30.96 -6.97 -12.70
N LYS A 82 -29.89 -7.76 -12.78
CA LYS A 82 -29.95 -9.15 -13.28
C LYS A 82 -30.69 -10.05 -12.29
N GLU A 83 -30.42 -9.91 -10.99
CA GLU A 83 -31.15 -10.63 -9.94
C GLU A 83 -32.64 -10.29 -9.94
N CYS A 84 -33.01 -9.01 -10.14
CA CYS A 84 -34.41 -8.60 -10.27
C CYS A 84 -35.12 -9.32 -11.44
N ARG A 85 -34.43 -9.51 -12.57
CA ARG A 85 -34.99 -10.25 -13.74
C ARG A 85 -35.17 -11.74 -13.46
N ALA A 86 -34.45 -12.32 -12.51
CA ALA A 86 -34.69 -13.71 -12.08
C ALA A 86 -35.92 -13.82 -11.16
N LEU A 87 -36.37 -12.70 -10.58
CA LEU A 87 -37.46 -12.62 -9.60
C LEU A 87 -38.74 -11.99 -10.18
N LEU A 88 -38.94 -12.04 -11.50
CA LEU A 88 -40.15 -11.54 -12.14
C LEU A 88 -41.40 -12.26 -11.59
N ASN A 89 -42.49 -11.50 -11.45
CA ASN A 89 -43.77 -11.93 -10.88
C ASN A 89 -43.72 -12.30 -9.39
N LYS A 90 -42.63 -11.99 -8.68
CA LYS A 90 -42.48 -12.16 -7.23
C LYS A 90 -42.13 -10.82 -6.57
N ALA A 91 -42.23 -10.77 -5.24
CA ALA A 91 -41.69 -9.65 -4.46
C ALA A 91 -40.17 -9.61 -4.61
N GLN A 92 -39.62 -8.44 -4.92
CA GLN A 92 -38.21 -8.25 -5.27
C GLN A 92 -37.46 -7.40 -4.24
N VAL A 93 -38.13 -6.54 -3.46
CA VAL A 93 -37.48 -5.55 -2.59
C VAL A 93 -36.62 -6.21 -1.51
N LEU A 94 -37.22 -7.08 -0.67
CA LEU A 94 -36.50 -7.76 0.41
C LEU A 94 -35.38 -8.70 -0.10
N PRO A 95 -35.62 -9.54 -1.13
CA PRO A 95 -34.56 -10.37 -1.71
C PRO A 95 -33.35 -9.56 -2.18
N ILE A 96 -33.57 -8.42 -2.84
CA ILE A 96 -32.49 -7.56 -3.33
C ILE A 96 -31.74 -6.88 -2.19
N LEU A 97 -32.44 -6.39 -1.18
CA LEU A 97 -31.79 -5.80 0.00
C LEU A 97 -30.93 -6.84 0.74
N LYS A 98 -31.42 -8.08 0.86
CA LYS A 98 -30.67 -9.20 1.42
C LYS A 98 -29.46 -9.57 0.56
N PHE A 99 -29.62 -9.61 -0.76
CA PHE A 99 -28.53 -9.84 -1.70
C PHE A 99 -27.42 -8.79 -1.55
N ILE A 100 -27.77 -7.51 -1.54
CA ILE A 100 -26.81 -6.41 -1.36
C ILE A 100 -26.07 -6.55 -0.03
N ARG A 101 -26.80 -6.87 1.06
CA ARG A 101 -26.17 -7.07 2.36
C ARG A 101 -25.20 -8.24 2.37
N ASN A 102 -25.60 -9.38 1.82
CA ASN A 102 -24.74 -10.57 1.72
C ASN A 102 -23.50 -10.27 0.87
N PHE A 103 -23.65 -9.51 -0.22
CA PHE A 103 -22.52 -9.10 -1.05
C PHE A 103 -21.48 -8.30 -0.27
N ILE A 104 -21.91 -7.35 0.57
CA ILE A 104 -21.00 -6.56 1.44
C ILE A 104 -20.26 -7.45 2.44
N GLU A 105 -20.93 -8.49 2.95
CA GLU A 105 -20.38 -9.42 3.94
C GLU A 105 -19.38 -10.41 3.32
N GLU A 106 -19.67 -10.93 2.14
CA GLU A 106 -18.80 -11.87 1.43
C GLU A 106 -17.59 -11.20 0.78
N ASN A 107 -17.63 -9.88 0.57
CA ASN A 107 -16.58 -9.11 -0.10
C ASN A 107 -16.01 -8.01 0.79
N PRO A 108 -15.23 -8.34 1.85
CA PRO A 108 -14.71 -7.33 2.76
C PRO A 108 -13.73 -6.34 2.10
N LEU A 109 -13.09 -6.71 0.98
CA LEU A 109 -12.13 -5.87 0.26
C LEU A 109 -12.79 -4.75 -0.57
N ILE A 110 -14.13 -4.64 -0.60
CA ILE A 110 -14.81 -3.54 -1.30
C ILE A 110 -14.37 -2.15 -0.83
N CYS A 111 -13.93 -2.03 0.42
CA CYS A 111 -13.42 -0.78 1.00
C CYS A 111 -12.13 -0.29 0.32
N CYS A 112 -11.37 -1.19 -0.29
CA CYS A 112 -10.11 -0.90 -0.98
C CYS A 112 -10.25 -0.97 -2.51
N TYR A 113 -11.46 -0.95 -3.06
CA TYR A 113 -11.69 -1.21 -4.49
C TYR A 113 -10.86 -0.30 -5.41
N ASP A 114 -10.85 1.00 -5.14
CA ASP A 114 -10.10 1.97 -5.95
C ASP A 114 -8.59 1.78 -5.80
N GLU A 115 -8.11 1.49 -4.58
CA GLU A 115 -6.71 1.20 -4.30
C GLU A 115 -6.23 -0.08 -5.01
N ILE A 116 -7.06 -1.13 -5.03
CA ILE A 116 -6.75 -2.35 -5.78
C ILE A 116 -6.68 -2.06 -7.28
N SER A 117 -7.58 -1.21 -7.79
CA SER A 117 -7.60 -0.82 -9.21
C SER A 117 -6.36 -0.01 -9.60
N THR A 118 -5.87 0.87 -8.74
CA THR A 118 -4.61 1.60 -8.98
C THR A 118 -3.41 0.68 -8.90
N LEU A 119 -3.35 -0.22 -7.91
CA LEU A 119 -2.25 -1.17 -7.76
C LEU A 119 -2.11 -2.09 -8.96
N LYS A 120 -3.22 -2.60 -9.50
CA LYS A 120 -3.20 -3.44 -10.71
C LYS A 120 -2.52 -2.77 -11.91
N LYS A 121 -2.54 -1.44 -11.99
CA LYS A 121 -1.87 -0.68 -13.07
C LYS A 121 -0.35 -0.56 -12.90
N LEU A 122 0.16 -0.82 -11.69
CA LEU A 122 1.59 -0.75 -11.38
C LEU A 122 2.30 -2.10 -11.58
N LEU A 123 1.54 -3.18 -11.78
CA LEU A 123 2.04 -4.54 -11.91
C LEU A 123 2.43 -4.82 -13.36
N ASN A 124 3.52 -5.57 -13.54
CA ASN A 124 3.96 -6.10 -14.83
C ASN A 124 3.40 -7.51 -15.03
N ASP A 125 3.58 -8.10 -16.21
CA ASP A 125 3.05 -9.44 -16.54
C ASP A 125 3.55 -10.58 -15.62
N LYS A 126 4.72 -10.40 -14.98
CA LYS A 126 5.29 -11.35 -14.02
C LYS A 126 4.83 -11.13 -12.58
N ASP A 127 4.20 -10.00 -12.30
CA ASP A 127 3.74 -9.67 -10.96
C ASP A 127 2.32 -10.23 -10.76
N GLU A 128 1.97 -10.60 -9.52
CA GLU A 128 0.65 -11.12 -9.19
C GLU A 128 0.02 -10.37 -8.01
N LEU A 129 -1.28 -10.11 -8.12
CA LEU A 129 -2.11 -9.58 -7.04
C LEU A 129 -3.35 -10.45 -6.87
N LYS A 130 -3.27 -11.41 -5.94
CA LYS A 130 -4.34 -12.39 -5.68
C LYS A 130 -5.22 -11.91 -4.52
N LEU A 131 -6.48 -11.62 -4.81
CA LEU A 131 -7.47 -11.17 -3.82
C LEU A 131 -8.08 -12.38 -3.10
N LYS A 132 -8.05 -12.38 -1.76
CA LYS A 132 -8.67 -13.40 -0.91
C LYS A 132 -9.79 -12.76 -0.09
N GLN A 133 -10.96 -12.61 -0.73
CA GLN A 133 -12.13 -11.95 -0.13
C GLN A 133 -12.50 -12.53 1.24
N LYS A 134 -12.67 -13.84 1.36
CA LYS A 134 -13.07 -14.49 2.63
C LYS A 134 -12.12 -14.24 3.80
N ASN A 135 -10.83 -14.02 3.52
CA ASN A 135 -9.81 -13.82 4.55
C ASN A 135 -9.45 -12.33 4.73
N SER A 136 -10.16 -11.42 4.04
CA SER A 136 -9.83 -9.98 3.98
C SER A 136 -8.34 -9.72 3.71
N SER A 137 -7.73 -10.50 2.80
CA SER A 137 -6.30 -10.41 2.53
C SER A 137 -5.97 -10.34 1.04
N ILE A 138 -4.82 -9.75 0.73
CA ILE A 138 -4.32 -9.56 -0.63
C ILE A 138 -2.90 -10.12 -0.68
N ASN A 139 -2.68 -11.14 -1.50
CA ASN A 139 -1.35 -11.69 -1.71
C ASN A 139 -0.69 -10.92 -2.87
N LEU A 140 0.39 -10.21 -2.54
CA LEU A 140 1.20 -9.45 -3.49
C LEU A 140 2.48 -10.22 -3.79
N THR A 141 2.76 -10.45 -5.06
CA THR A 141 4.02 -11.02 -5.55
C THR A 141 4.60 -10.07 -6.59
N VAL A 142 5.81 -9.59 -6.35
CA VAL A 142 6.51 -8.67 -7.25
C VAL A 142 7.83 -9.30 -7.67
N HIS A 143 8.15 -9.22 -8.96
CA HIS A 143 9.36 -9.73 -9.55
C HIS A 143 10.16 -8.63 -10.24
N GLN A 144 11.48 -8.69 -10.09
CA GLN A 144 12.41 -7.84 -10.83
C GLN A 144 13.66 -8.64 -11.18
N GLY A 145 13.77 -9.05 -12.45
CA GLY A 145 14.82 -9.98 -12.88
C GLY A 145 14.67 -11.33 -12.18
N LEU A 146 15.72 -11.77 -11.49
CA LEU A 146 15.73 -12.97 -10.65
C LEU A 146 15.31 -12.68 -9.19
N TYR A 147 15.10 -11.42 -8.81
CA TYR A 147 14.65 -11.06 -7.47
C TYR A 147 13.13 -11.13 -7.36
N TYR A 148 12.65 -11.55 -6.19
CA TYR A 148 11.24 -11.61 -5.87
C TYR A 148 10.95 -11.17 -4.44
N PHE A 149 9.73 -10.69 -4.25
CA PHE A 149 9.17 -10.39 -2.95
C PHE A 149 7.70 -10.77 -2.93
N LYS A 150 7.33 -11.63 -1.98
CA LYS A 150 5.98 -12.10 -1.74
C LYS A 150 5.56 -11.66 -0.35
N THR A 151 4.34 -11.15 -0.23
CA THR A 151 3.76 -10.80 1.06
C THR A 151 2.25 -10.90 1.02
N LYS A 152 1.66 -11.11 2.18
CA LYS A 152 0.23 -11.02 2.42
C LYS A 152 -0.07 -9.68 3.10
N LEU A 153 -0.94 -8.89 2.48
CA LEU A 153 -1.50 -7.66 3.02
C LEU A 153 -2.86 -7.97 3.64
N GLU A 154 -2.99 -7.85 4.95
CA GLU A 154 -4.25 -8.09 5.66
C GLU A 154 -4.97 -6.77 5.88
N VAL A 155 -6.24 -6.70 5.46
CA VAL A 155 -7.09 -5.51 5.56
C VAL A 155 -8.02 -5.70 6.76
N PRO A 156 -7.93 -4.82 7.79
CA PRO A 156 -8.76 -4.94 8.98
C PRO A 156 -10.22 -4.58 8.70
N ASP A 157 -11.13 -5.02 9.56
CA ASP A 157 -12.57 -4.83 9.36
C ASP A 157 -13.00 -3.35 9.45
N ASP A 158 -12.34 -2.57 10.30
CA ASP A 158 -12.56 -1.15 10.56
C ASP A 158 -11.79 -0.22 9.61
N TYR A 159 -11.18 -0.76 8.55
CA TYR A 159 -10.47 0.02 7.53
C TYR A 159 -11.33 1.18 6.99
N PRO A 160 -10.78 2.41 6.86
CA PRO A 160 -9.37 2.81 7.00
C PRO A 160 -8.96 3.30 8.40
N ALA A 161 -9.75 3.07 9.45
CA ALA A 161 -9.39 3.51 10.80
C ALA A 161 -8.13 2.79 11.33
N THR A 162 -8.02 1.49 11.04
CA THR A 162 -6.80 0.70 11.26
C THR A 162 -6.09 0.46 9.93
N CYS A 163 -4.76 0.44 9.96
CA CYS A 163 -3.93 0.26 8.77
C CYS A 163 -3.80 -1.21 8.34
N VAL A 164 -3.37 -1.43 7.09
CA VAL A 164 -3.04 -2.77 6.59
C VAL A 164 -1.81 -3.33 7.28
N THR A 165 -1.80 -4.64 7.51
CA THR A 165 -0.64 -5.33 8.09
C THR A 165 0.05 -6.22 7.06
N LEU A 166 1.38 -6.30 7.16
CA LEU A 166 2.24 -7.14 6.32
C LEU A 166 2.53 -8.45 7.07
N SER A 167 2.10 -9.57 6.50
CA SER A 167 2.36 -10.94 6.99
C SER A 167 2.95 -11.82 5.87
N ASP A 168 3.39 -13.02 6.24
CA ASP A 168 3.87 -14.07 5.33
C ASP A 168 4.88 -13.58 4.27
N VAL A 169 5.92 -12.87 4.73
CA VAL A 169 6.93 -12.29 3.84
C VAL A 169 7.95 -13.36 3.41
N ASP A 170 8.06 -13.58 2.10
CA ASP A 170 9.05 -14.46 1.48
C ASP A 170 9.80 -13.68 0.39
N THR A 171 11.14 -13.69 0.47
CA THR A 171 11.99 -12.92 -0.45
C THR A 171 13.40 -13.49 -0.53
N ASN A 172 14.02 -13.33 -1.70
CA ASN A 172 15.44 -13.59 -1.93
C ASN A 172 16.31 -12.33 -1.86
N PHE A 173 15.78 -11.20 -1.37
CA PHE A 173 16.58 -10.01 -1.09
C PHE A 173 17.50 -10.21 0.13
N PRO A 174 18.65 -9.50 0.19
CA PRO A 174 19.53 -9.55 1.35
C PRO A 174 18.80 -9.11 2.64
N PRO A 175 19.19 -9.61 3.83
CA PRO A 175 18.49 -9.33 5.09
C PRO A 175 18.32 -7.83 5.42
N LEU A 176 19.27 -6.99 5.04
CA LEU A 176 19.19 -5.53 5.18
C LEU A 176 17.98 -4.95 4.43
N PHE A 177 17.77 -5.36 3.18
CA PHE A 177 16.66 -4.88 2.37
C PHE A 177 15.33 -5.46 2.81
N ASN A 178 15.30 -6.72 3.26
CA ASN A 178 14.11 -7.31 3.84
C ASN A 178 13.63 -6.51 5.07
N ARG A 179 14.54 -6.22 6.01
CA ARG A 179 14.26 -5.36 7.18
C ARG A 179 13.75 -3.98 6.76
N TYR A 180 14.38 -3.37 5.75
CA TYR A 180 13.96 -2.06 5.24
C TYR A 180 12.56 -2.09 4.61
N LEU A 181 12.27 -3.04 3.72
CA LEU A 181 10.98 -3.15 3.03
C LEU A 181 9.84 -3.35 4.03
N ILE A 182 10.01 -4.26 4.99
CA ILE A 182 9.02 -4.51 6.03
C ILE A 182 8.90 -3.30 6.97
N GLY A 183 10.01 -2.78 7.48
CA GLY A 183 10.03 -1.68 8.44
C GLY A 183 9.44 -0.40 7.87
N GLN A 184 9.86 -0.01 6.66
CA GLN A 184 9.35 1.17 5.97
C GLN A 184 7.89 0.99 5.54
N GLY A 185 7.50 -0.21 5.10
CA GLY A 185 6.10 -0.51 4.77
C GLY A 185 5.20 -0.35 5.99
N LYS A 186 5.61 -0.88 7.15
CA LYS A 186 4.89 -0.70 8.43
C LYS A 186 4.80 0.76 8.85
N GLU A 187 5.88 1.52 8.70
CA GLU A 187 5.88 2.95 9.05
C GLU A 187 4.96 3.75 8.11
N PHE A 188 4.91 3.44 6.81
CA PHE A 188 3.94 4.08 5.91
C PHE A 188 2.50 3.71 6.24
N ALA A 189 2.23 2.46 6.62
CA ALA A 189 0.91 2.04 7.10
C ALA A 189 0.51 2.84 8.35
N ARG A 190 1.43 2.97 9.31
CA ARG A 190 1.25 3.73 10.55
C ARG A 190 0.96 5.20 10.28
N GLN A 191 1.72 5.86 9.41
CA GLN A 191 1.54 7.28 9.08
C GLN A 191 0.19 7.61 8.44
N CYS A 192 -0.49 6.64 7.84
CA CYS A 192 -1.83 6.83 7.31
C CYS A 192 -2.91 6.89 8.40
N VAL A 193 -2.70 6.27 9.56
CA VAL A 193 -3.74 6.11 10.61
C VAL A 193 -3.38 6.71 11.96
N GLU A 194 -2.10 6.98 12.20
CA GLU A 194 -1.62 7.62 13.42
C GLU A 194 -1.03 9.01 13.13
N PRO A 195 -1.22 9.97 14.06
CA PRO A 195 -0.65 11.29 13.91
C PRO A 195 0.90 11.25 13.92
N PRO A 196 1.55 12.29 13.35
CA PRO A 196 2.99 12.41 13.42
C PRO A 196 3.49 12.44 14.87
N LEU A 197 4.56 11.69 15.15
CA LEU A 197 5.18 11.63 16.48
C LEU A 197 5.62 13.00 17.00
N LYS A 198 6.05 13.88 16.08
CA LYS A 198 6.33 15.29 16.36
C LYS A 198 5.12 16.13 15.96
N LYS A 199 4.36 16.58 16.97
CA LYS A 199 3.27 17.54 16.79
C LYS A 199 3.84 18.87 16.30
N GLN A 200 3.89 19.07 14.99
CA GLN A 200 4.00 20.41 14.46
C GLN A 200 2.69 21.14 14.75
N ALA A 201 2.74 22.46 14.95
CA ALA A 201 1.56 23.30 15.09
C ALA A 201 0.78 23.33 13.76
N GLN A 202 0.14 22.22 13.42
CA GLN A 202 -0.66 22.06 12.22
C GLN A 202 -2.06 22.59 12.49
N THR A 203 -2.57 23.35 11.53
CA THR A 203 -3.90 23.98 11.55
C THR A 203 -5.04 23.01 11.28
N VAL A 204 -4.74 21.80 10.79
CA VAL A 204 -5.75 20.79 10.39
C VAL A 204 -5.66 19.57 11.31
N PRO A 205 -6.78 19.09 11.89
CA PRO A 205 -6.79 17.89 12.69
C PRO A 205 -6.45 16.66 11.84
N PHE A 206 -5.64 15.77 12.38
CA PHE A 206 -5.28 14.51 11.73
C PHE A 206 -6.53 13.66 11.49
N ALA A 207 -6.66 13.09 10.28
CA ALA A 207 -7.71 12.17 9.90
C ALA A 207 -7.09 10.92 9.27
N PRO A 208 -7.56 9.70 9.63
CA PRO A 208 -7.09 8.47 9.02
C PRO A 208 -7.32 8.44 7.50
N LEU A 209 -6.34 7.92 6.77
CA LEU A 209 -6.35 7.76 5.33
C LEU A 209 -6.21 6.27 4.95
N PRO A 210 -6.74 5.87 3.78
CA PRO A 210 -6.49 4.54 3.23
C PRO A 210 -4.98 4.28 3.06
N SER A 211 -4.50 3.14 3.58
CA SER A 211 -3.08 2.79 3.66
C SER A 211 -2.64 1.75 2.61
N LEU A 212 -3.55 0.97 2.05
CA LEU A 212 -3.20 -0.14 1.15
C LEU A 212 -2.40 0.33 -0.05
N ASN A 213 -2.86 1.36 -0.75
CA ASN A 213 -2.19 1.88 -1.93
C ASN A 213 -0.80 2.45 -1.58
N THR A 214 -0.69 3.21 -0.51
CA THR A 214 0.57 3.80 -0.04
C THR A 214 1.63 2.72 0.20
N VAL A 215 1.26 1.68 0.96
CA VAL A 215 2.16 0.59 1.33
C VAL A 215 2.52 -0.26 0.11
N ALA A 216 1.52 -0.74 -0.63
CA ALA A 216 1.77 -1.64 -1.75
C ALA A 216 2.47 -0.93 -2.93
N SER A 217 2.14 0.34 -3.21
CA SER A 217 2.86 1.13 -4.22
C SER A 217 4.32 1.35 -3.85
N PHE A 218 4.61 1.62 -2.58
CA PHE A 218 5.99 1.71 -2.09
C PHE A 218 6.73 0.40 -2.37
N LEU A 219 6.18 -0.74 -1.93
CA LEU A 219 6.79 -2.05 -2.12
C LEU A 219 7.06 -2.30 -3.61
N ILE A 220 6.03 -2.20 -4.46
CA ILE A 220 6.15 -2.46 -5.91
C ILE A 220 7.25 -1.61 -6.53
N LYS A 221 7.27 -0.30 -6.26
CA LYS A 221 8.25 0.63 -6.84
C LYS A 221 9.67 0.34 -6.34
N THR A 222 9.83 0.12 -5.04
CA THR A 222 11.14 -0.13 -4.43
C THR A 222 11.71 -1.47 -4.87
N ILE A 223 10.90 -2.53 -4.94
CA ILE A 223 11.35 -3.86 -5.41
C ILE A 223 11.78 -3.80 -6.88
N LYS A 224 11.10 -3.01 -7.71
CA LYS A 224 11.49 -2.81 -9.11
C LYS A 224 12.77 -1.98 -9.26
N ALA A 225 12.99 -1.01 -8.37
CA ALA A 225 14.15 -0.12 -8.43
C ALA A 225 15.44 -0.75 -7.86
N LEU A 226 15.36 -1.47 -6.73
CA LEU A 226 16.54 -1.92 -5.98
C LEU A 226 17.54 -2.75 -6.81
N PRO A 227 17.13 -3.79 -7.58
CA PRO A 227 18.07 -4.56 -8.40
C PRO A 227 18.71 -3.78 -9.55
N GLN A 228 18.13 -2.63 -9.93
CA GLN A 228 18.63 -1.78 -11.01
C GLN A 228 19.47 -0.62 -10.49
N GLU A 229 19.65 -0.51 -9.16
CA GLU A 229 20.31 0.64 -8.57
C GLU A 229 21.83 0.49 -8.60
N PHE A 230 22.49 1.55 -9.08
CA PHE A 230 23.93 1.63 -9.17
C PHE A 230 24.54 2.20 -7.89
N CYS A 231 25.75 1.74 -7.55
CA CYS A 231 26.55 2.33 -6.50
C CYS A 231 26.88 3.78 -6.86
N GLN A 232 26.59 4.71 -5.96
CA GLN A 232 26.79 6.13 -6.29
C GLN A 232 28.25 6.55 -6.43
N HIS A 233 29.20 5.71 -6.00
CA HIS A 233 30.64 5.95 -6.12
C HIS A 233 31.25 5.28 -7.36
N CYS A 234 31.14 3.95 -7.51
CA CYS A 234 31.75 3.22 -8.63
C CYS A 234 30.85 3.06 -9.86
N LYS A 235 29.56 3.42 -9.75
CA LYS A 235 28.55 3.33 -10.83
C LYS A 235 28.29 1.91 -11.37
N VAL A 236 28.72 0.88 -10.65
CA VAL A 236 28.38 -0.53 -10.91
C VAL A 236 27.11 -0.90 -10.13
N LEU A 237 26.31 -1.84 -10.62
CA LEU A 237 25.13 -2.36 -9.92
C LEU A 237 25.49 -2.83 -8.51
N CYS A 238 24.72 -2.40 -7.51
CA CYS A 238 24.95 -2.81 -6.12
C CYS A 238 24.52 -4.24 -5.84
N LEU A 239 23.49 -4.71 -6.53
CA LEU A 239 22.99 -6.07 -6.42
C LEU A 239 23.39 -6.86 -7.66
N PRO A 240 23.96 -8.07 -7.52
CA PRO A 240 24.28 -8.92 -8.65
C PRO A 240 23.00 -9.39 -9.37
N THR A 241 23.11 -9.75 -10.65
CA THR A 241 21.96 -10.25 -11.42
C THR A 241 21.39 -11.54 -10.83
N ASN A 242 22.25 -12.42 -10.29
CA ASN A 242 21.83 -13.63 -9.58
C ASN A 242 21.80 -13.38 -8.04
N PRO A 243 20.63 -13.49 -7.39
CA PRO A 243 20.48 -13.36 -5.94
C PRO A 243 21.38 -14.28 -5.10
N GLU A 244 21.77 -15.44 -5.62
CA GLU A 244 22.65 -16.38 -4.90
C GLU A 244 24.07 -15.85 -4.73
N GLN A 245 24.48 -14.91 -5.59
CA GLN A 245 25.81 -14.28 -5.54
C GLN A 245 25.82 -13.05 -4.62
N VAL A 246 24.68 -12.72 -4.00
CA VAL A 246 24.58 -11.61 -3.05
C VAL A 246 25.48 -11.87 -1.86
N ILE A 247 26.27 -10.85 -1.52
CA ILE A 247 27.13 -10.90 -0.34
C ILE A 247 26.31 -10.48 0.89
N ILE A 248 26.01 -11.45 1.74
CA ILE A 248 25.21 -11.26 2.96
C ILE A 248 26.05 -10.69 4.11
N ASP A 249 27.36 -10.97 4.12
CA ASP A 249 28.27 -10.46 5.15
C ASP A 249 28.35 -8.93 5.12
N GLU A 250 27.89 -8.30 6.20
CA GLU A 250 27.83 -6.84 6.37
C GLU A 250 29.22 -6.17 6.49
N ASN A 251 30.29 -6.95 6.55
CA ASN A 251 31.68 -6.45 6.61
C ASN A 251 32.44 -6.61 5.29
N ALA A 252 31.86 -7.29 4.30
CA ALA A 252 32.53 -7.54 3.04
C ALA A 252 32.54 -6.30 2.13
N ASP A 253 33.62 -6.11 1.37
CA ASP A 253 33.86 -4.95 0.51
C ASP A 253 32.70 -4.63 -0.45
N SER A 254 32.11 -5.67 -1.04
CA SER A 254 31.04 -5.57 -2.03
C SER A 254 29.63 -5.73 -1.43
N HIS A 255 29.49 -5.69 -0.10
CA HIS A 255 28.18 -5.64 0.54
C HIS A 255 27.44 -4.35 0.15
N ALA A 256 26.17 -4.47 -0.21
CA ALA A 256 25.34 -3.34 -0.61
C ALA A 256 24.73 -2.66 0.63
N GLU A 257 25.21 -1.47 0.95
CA GLU A 257 24.71 -0.62 2.03
C GLU A 257 23.70 0.40 1.49
N ARG A 258 22.59 0.57 2.21
CA ARG A 258 21.57 1.58 1.91
C ARG A 258 21.68 2.73 2.89
N LEU A 259 21.92 3.94 2.37
CA LEU A 259 21.99 5.14 3.21
C LEU A 259 20.60 5.73 3.50
N TYR A 260 20.52 6.62 4.49
CA TYR A 260 19.29 7.34 4.85
C TYR A 260 18.69 8.17 3.70
N CYS A 261 19.54 8.68 2.81
CA CYS A 261 19.09 9.38 1.59
C CYS A 261 18.48 8.44 0.53
N GLY A 262 18.42 7.14 0.84
CA GLY A 262 17.80 6.10 0.03
C GLY A 262 18.70 5.46 -1.02
N HIS A 263 19.87 6.03 -1.28
CA HIS A 263 20.79 5.55 -2.32
C HIS A 263 21.72 4.44 -1.84
N LEU A 264 22.13 3.56 -2.76
CA LEU A 264 23.02 2.43 -2.47
C LEU A 264 24.50 2.70 -2.73
N PHE A 265 25.33 2.05 -1.92
CA PHE A 265 26.78 2.01 -2.06
C PHE A 265 27.31 0.60 -1.77
N HIS A 266 28.38 0.16 -2.44
CA HIS A 266 29.19 -0.92 -1.90
C HIS A 266 29.90 -0.44 -0.63
N LEU A 267 30.07 -1.30 0.39
CA LEU A 267 30.70 -0.93 1.65
C LEU A 267 32.10 -0.33 1.45
N LYS A 268 32.95 -0.94 0.63
CA LYS A 268 34.29 -0.42 0.29
C LYS A 268 34.21 0.97 -0.35
N CYS A 269 33.25 1.14 -1.24
CA CYS A 269 33.03 2.40 -1.94
C CYS A 269 32.56 3.49 -0.97
N LEU A 270 31.67 3.15 -0.04
CA LEU A 270 31.22 4.06 1.00
C LEU A 270 32.39 4.47 1.90
N VAL A 271 33.17 3.50 2.40
CA VAL A 271 34.33 3.76 3.26
C VAL A 271 35.37 4.63 2.53
N THR A 272 35.66 4.33 1.28
CA THR A 272 36.56 5.15 0.43
C THR A 272 36.00 6.56 0.28
N TYR A 273 34.71 6.69 -0.06
CA TYR A 273 34.06 7.98 -0.24
C TYR A 273 34.05 8.83 1.04
N MET A 274 33.87 8.20 2.21
CA MET A 274 33.87 8.88 3.50
C MET A 274 35.27 9.28 3.97
N LYS A 275 36.33 8.64 3.46
CA LYS A 275 37.75 8.92 3.79
C LYS A 275 38.45 9.87 2.83
N THR A 276 37.87 10.17 1.66
CA THR A 276 38.43 11.12 0.69
C THR A 276 37.85 12.52 0.89
N PRO A 277 38.52 13.63 0.53
CA PRO A 277 37.90 14.96 0.52
C PRO A 277 36.86 15.09 -0.61
N PRO A 278 35.96 16.10 -0.58
CA PRO A 278 35.82 17.16 0.42
C PRO A 278 35.05 16.70 1.67
N PHE A 279 35.42 17.25 2.84
CA PHE A 279 34.75 16.98 4.14
C PHE A 279 33.88 18.16 4.62
N HIS A 280 34.07 19.36 4.08
CA HIS A 280 33.39 20.57 4.53
C HIS A 280 31.86 20.49 4.39
N GLY A 281 31.14 20.76 5.47
CA GLY A 281 29.68 20.74 5.51
C GLY A 281 29.08 19.32 5.57
N GLY A 282 29.90 18.32 5.89
CA GLY A 282 29.53 16.91 5.92
C GLY A 282 29.57 16.28 4.53
N LYS A 283 29.86 14.97 4.49
CA LYS A 283 29.79 14.17 3.27
C LYS A 283 28.36 14.20 2.71
N LYS A 284 28.22 14.52 1.43
CA LYS A 284 26.91 14.59 0.74
C LYS A 284 26.79 13.48 -0.28
N CYS A 285 25.61 12.92 -0.46
CA CYS A 285 25.39 11.92 -1.48
C CYS A 285 25.62 12.56 -2.86
N PRO A 286 26.44 11.97 -3.76
CA PRO A 286 26.72 12.54 -5.06
C PRO A 286 25.48 12.79 -5.93
N SER A 287 24.39 12.05 -5.69
CA SER A 287 23.21 12.06 -6.56
C SER A 287 22.09 12.97 -6.05
N CYS A 288 21.90 13.07 -4.74
CA CYS A 288 20.82 13.89 -4.15
C CYS A 288 21.29 15.05 -3.28
N GLY A 289 22.60 15.19 -3.03
CA GLY A 289 23.15 16.28 -2.23
C GLY A 289 22.82 16.24 -0.72
N GLN A 290 22.02 15.28 -0.27
CA GLN A 290 21.71 15.08 1.15
C GLN A 290 22.94 14.59 1.92
N ARG A 291 23.06 15.00 3.19
CA ARG A 291 24.16 14.56 4.05
C ARG A 291 24.10 13.04 4.24
N VAL A 292 25.21 12.37 3.97
CA VAL A 292 25.41 10.95 4.24
C VAL A 292 25.63 10.79 5.73
N TYR A 293 24.79 9.95 6.34
CA TYR A 293 24.97 9.47 7.70
C TYR A 293 25.04 7.94 7.65
N HIS A 294 25.94 7.36 8.43
CA HIS A 294 26.13 5.91 8.50
C HIS A 294 26.59 5.55 9.92
N ASP A 295 25.90 4.60 10.55
CA ASP A 295 26.11 4.28 11.97
C ASP A 295 27.54 3.79 12.25
N LYS A 296 28.14 3.05 11.31
CA LYS A 296 29.55 2.61 11.41
C LYS A 296 30.57 3.74 11.22
N TRP A 297 30.13 4.97 10.91
CA TRP A 297 31.00 6.13 10.59
C TRP A 297 30.59 7.40 11.37
N GLY A 298 30.75 7.37 12.69
CA GLY A 298 30.51 8.51 13.59
C GLY A 298 31.67 9.51 13.70
N LEU A 299 32.39 9.80 12.60
CA LEU A 299 33.52 10.75 12.63
C LEU A 299 33.06 12.17 12.26
N THR A 300 33.52 13.16 13.02
CA THR A 300 33.29 14.57 12.70
C THR A 300 34.13 15.00 11.50
N ASP A 301 33.60 15.93 10.70
CA ASP A 301 34.24 16.43 9.47
C ASP A 301 35.69 16.90 9.73
N LYS A 302 35.93 17.63 10.84
CA LYS A 302 37.25 18.11 11.25
C LYS A 302 38.24 16.97 11.54
N LEU A 303 37.78 15.90 12.19
CA LEU A 303 38.63 14.75 12.53
C LEU A 303 38.93 13.91 11.28
N ALA A 304 37.98 13.78 10.36
CA ALA A 304 38.20 13.12 9.07
C ALA A 304 39.23 13.87 8.23
N GLU A 305 39.12 15.20 8.17
CA GLU A 305 40.04 16.08 7.44
C GLU A 305 41.47 16.01 8.01
N ALA A 306 41.63 16.11 9.33
CA ALA A 306 42.94 16.00 9.98
C ALA A 306 43.61 14.64 9.73
N ARG A 307 42.84 13.53 9.80
CA ARG A 307 43.35 12.19 9.51
C ARG A 307 43.77 12.03 8.06
N TRP A 308 42.98 12.55 7.12
CA TRP A 308 43.31 12.51 5.70
C TRP A 308 44.56 13.35 5.40
N ALA A 309 44.66 14.57 5.94
CA ALA A 309 45.82 15.44 5.76
C ALA A 309 47.11 14.80 6.31
N HIS A 310 47.05 14.17 7.49
CA HIS A 310 48.19 13.44 8.05
C HIS A 310 48.58 12.23 7.19
N GLN A 311 47.61 11.47 6.66
CA GLN A 311 47.90 10.36 5.76
C GLN A 311 48.55 10.85 4.45
N GLN A 312 48.07 11.97 3.90
CA GLN A 312 48.62 12.57 2.69
C GLN A 312 50.04 13.12 2.91
N ALA A 313 50.31 13.73 4.06
CA ALA A 313 51.65 14.20 4.44
C ALA A 313 52.64 13.02 4.52
N ARG A 314 52.27 11.95 5.23
CA ARG A 314 53.10 10.73 5.32
C ARG A 314 53.36 10.09 3.95
N ALA A 315 52.36 10.08 3.06
CA ALA A 315 52.52 9.55 1.71
C ALA A 315 53.49 10.39 0.87
N ARG A 316 53.51 11.72 1.05
CA ARG A 316 54.48 12.62 0.40
C ARG A 316 55.89 12.39 0.93
N GLU A 317 56.06 12.29 2.25
CA GLU A 317 57.36 11.96 2.87
C GLU A 317 57.92 10.64 2.34
N LEU A 318 57.09 9.59 2.25
CA LEU A 318 57.51 8.30 1.71
C LEU A 318 57.86 8.37 0.22
N ALA A 319 57.15 9.18 -0.57
CA ALA A 319 57.46 9.40 -1.98
C ALA A 319 58.78 10.17 -2.14
N GLU A 320 59.00 11.21 -1.35
CA GLU A 320 60.28 11.97 -1.32
C GLU A 320 61.46 11.07 -0.94
N VAL A 321 61.27 10.16 0.03
CA VAL A 321 62.29 9.15 0.38
C VAL A 321 62.52 8.17 -0.78
N ALA A 322 61.47 7.69 -1.44
CA ALA A 322 61.61 6.78 -2.58
C ALA A 322 62.32 7.46 -3.77
N ASP A 323 62.01 8.73 -4.05
CA ASP A 323 62.67 9.54 -5.08
C ASP A 323 64.13 9.83 -4.73
N PHE A 324 64.49 9.94 -3.44
CA PHE A 324 65.88 10.07 -3.01
C PHE A 324 66.73 8.80 -3.27
N PHE A 325 66.10 7.63 -3.34
CA PHE A 325 66.78 6.34 -3.58
C PHE A 325 66.80 5.90 -5.06
N ASN A 326 66.19 6.67 -5.97
CA ASN A 326 66.21 6.44 -7.43
C ASN A 326 67.18 7.40 -8.13
#